data_AF-A0A7C3U7T4-F1
#
_entry.id   AF-A0A7C3U7T4-F1
#
_cell.length_a   1.000
_cell.length_b   1.000
_cell.length_c   1.000
_cell.angle_alpha   90.00
_cell.angle_beta   90.00
_cell.angle_gamma   90.00
#
_symmetry.space_group_name_H-M   'P 1'
#
loop_
_entity.id
_entity.type
_entity.pdbx_description
1 polymer ?
#
loop_
_entity_poly.entity_id
_entity_poly.type
_entity_poly.pdbx_seq_one_letter_code
_entity_poly.pdbx_strand_id
1 'polypeptide(L)'
;MIQINVLSEYDNKLLDRKDLFLLLDHTGQPTPRKAVVEQKIAEHFKTSPDHVEIIYIFSISGKAASRVKAKIWNKPIKKEEVKNETQTNKEMGDDKG
;
A
#
# COMPACT_ATOMS: atom_id res chain seq x y z
N MET A 1 0.37 12.91 -12.06
CA MET A 1 1.71 12.33 -11.80
C MET A 1 1.64 11.66 -10.44
N ILE A 2 2.22 10.47 -10.25
CA ILE A 2 2.21 9.80 -8.94
C ILE A 2 3.50 10.16 -8.21
N GLN A 3 3.40 10.80 -7.05
CA GLN A 3 4.54 11.14 -6.22
C GLN A 3 4.54 10.31 -4.93
N ILE A 4 5.67 9.69 -4.61
CA ILE A 4 5.87 8.95 -3.37
C ILE A 4 6.49 9.87 -2.34
N ASN A 5 5.83 10.02 -1.19
CA ASN A 5 6.38 10.63 0.00
C ASN A 5 6.56 9.55 1.07
N VAL A 6 7.79 9.31 1.51
CA VAL A 6 8.09 8.37 2.60
C VAL A 6 7.77 9.04 3.92
N LEU A 7 6.76 8.54 4.64
CA LEU A 7 6.39 9.06 5.96
C LEU A 7 7.18 8.36 7.07
N SER A 8 7.41 7.06 6.93
CA SER A 8 8.20 6.27 7.86
C SER A 8 8.86 5.09 7.17
N GLU A 9 10.10 4.84 7.54
CA GLU A 9 10.89 3.71 7.10
C GLU A 9 11.50 3.05 8.34
N TYR A 10 11.29 1.75 8.47
CA TYR A 10 11.84 0.96 9.57
C TYR A 10 12.53 -0.28 9.01
N ASP A 11 13.82 -0.41 9.28
CA ASP A 11 14.60 -1.58 8.91
C ASP A 11 14.49 -2.67 9.99
N ASN A 12 13.67 -3.69 9.72
CA ASN A 12 13.42 -4.78 10.65
C ASN A 12 14.40 -5.92 10.38
N LYS A 13 15.58 -5.83 11.01
CA LYS A 13 16.64 -6.85 10.92
C LYS A 13 16.22 -8.23 11.42
N LEU A 14 15.26 -8.30 12.34
CA LEU A 14 14.76 -9.59 12.87
C LEU A 14 13.92 -10.34 11.84
N LEU A 15 13.14 -9.60 11.04
CA LEU A 15 12.23 -10.17 10.04
C LEU A 15 12.79 -10.07 8.61
N ASP A 16 14.03 -9.64 8.45
CA ASP A 16 14.74 -9.52 7.18
C ASP A 16 13.93 -8.73 6.12
N ARG A 17 13.31 -7.63 6.59
CA ARG A 17 12.44 -6.78 5.77
C ARG A 17 12.48 -5.33 6.23
N LYS A 18 12.13 -4.44 5.33
CA LYS A 18 11.91 -3.02 5.59
C LYS A 18 10.43 -2.72 5.60
N ASP A 19 9.91 -2.24 6.72
CA ASP A 19 8.52 -1.79 6.86
C ASP A 19 8.43 -0.32 6.42
N LEU A 20 7.52 -0.04 5.48
CA LEU A 20 7.35 1.27 4.87
C LEU A 20 5.95 1.81 5.10
N PHE A 21 5.88 3.09 5.45
CA PHE A 21 4.66 3.87 5.47
C PHE A 21 4.81 5.04 4.51
N LEU A 22 3.99 5.05 3.46
CA LEU A 22 4.10 5.96 2.34
C LEU A 22 2.81 6.76 2.16
N LEU A 23 2.95 7.98 1.66
CA LEU A 23 1.86 8.80 1.14
C LEU A 23 2.05 8.95 -0.35
N LEU A 24 1.11 8.43 -1.13
CA LEU A 24 1.05 8.62 -2.57
C LEU A 24 0.20 9.83 -2.88
N ASP A 25 0.78 10.84 -3.51
CA ASP A 25 0.02 11.91 -4.15
C ASP A 25 -0.31 11.46 -5.59
N HIS A 26 -1.59 11.48 -5.94
CA HIS A 26 -2.11 11.10 -7.25
C HIS A 26 -3.01 12.21 -7.82
N THR A 27 -2.67 13.48 -7.56
CA THR A 27 -3.40 14.64 -8.09
C THR A 27 -3.68 14.53 -9.59
N GLY A 28 -4.98 14.63 -9.93
CA GLY A 28 -5.48 14.53 -11.30
C GLY A 28 -5.60 13.09 -11.85
N GLN A 29 -5.40 12.07 -11.03
CA GLN A 29 -5.54 10.66 -11.41
C GLN A 29 -6.40 9.88 -10.40
N PRO A 30 -7.05 8.78 -10.82
CA PRO A 30 -7.71 7.89 -9.89
C PRO A 30 -6.70 7.24 -8.94
N THR A 31 -7.21 6.71 -7.83
CA THR A 31 -6.39 5.93 -6.88
C THR A 31 -5.59 4.86 -7.63
N PRO A 32 -4.25 4.88 -7.53
CA PRO A 32 -3.40 3.94 -8.26
C PRO A 32 -3.72 2.49 -7.88
N ARG A 33 -3.70 1.59 -8.88
CA ARG A 33 -3.87 0.15 -8.66
C ARG A 33 -2.65 -0.43 -7.95
N LYS A 34 -2.84 -1.54 -7.21
CA LYS A 34 -1.79 -2.24 -6.46
C LYS A 34 -0.51 -2.48 -7.29
N ALA A 35 -0.64 -3.02 -8.51
CA ALA A 35 0.51 -3.27 -9.38
C ALA A 35 1.32 -2.01 -9.75
N VAL A 36 0.63 -0.87 -9.96
CA VAL A 36 1.30 0.40 -10.27
C VAL A 36 2.05 0.91 -9.04
N VAL A 37 1.45 0.77 -7.86
CA VAL A 37 2.10 1.14 -6.60
C VAL A 37 3.32 0.26 -6.33
N GLU A 38 3.23 -1.05 -6.55
CA GLU A 38 4.36 -1.98 -6.41
C GLU A 38 5.54 -1.56 -7.30
N GLN A 39 5.28 -1.28 -8.58
CA GLN A 39 6.30 -0.80 -9.51
C GLN A 39 6.91 0.51 -9.05
N LYS A 40 6.09 1.48 -8.62
CA LYS A 40 6.59 2.78 -8.16
C LYS A 40 7.45 2.69 -6.90
N ILE A 41 7.06 1.83 -5.96
CA ILE A 41 7.86 1.56 -4.75
C ILE A 41 9.16 0.86 -5.15
N ALA A 42 9.10 -0.15 -6.02
CA ALA A 42 10.26 -0.87 -6.51
C ALA A 42 11.27 0.05 -7.21
N GLU A 43 10.80 0.94 -8.09
CA GLU A 43 11.60 1.98 -8.75
C GLU A 43 12.25 2.92 -7.72
N HIS A 44 11.47 3.42 -6.75
CA HIS A 44 11.95 4.38 -5.76
C HIS A 44 13.04 3.80 -4.85
N PHE A 45 12.87 2.54 -4.43
CA PHE A 45 13.80 1.85 -3.54
C PHE A 45 14.84 0.99 -4.29
N LYS A 46 14.89 1.07 -5.63
CA LYS A 46 15.80 0.30 -6.50
C LYS A 46 15.78 -1.21 -6.21
N THR A 47 14.58 -1.75 -6.02
CA THR A 47 14.33 -3.18 -5.78
C THR A 47 13.45 -3.78 -6.87
N SER A 48 13.19 -5.09 -6.83
CA SER A 48 12.23 -5.74 -7.72
C SER A 48 10.80 -5.66 -7.15
N PRO A 49 9.76 -5.50 -7.99
CA PRO A 49 8.36 -5.62 -7.57
C PRO A 49 8.04 -6.96 -6.89
N ASP A 50 8.87 -7.99 -7.08
CA ASP A 50 8.72 -9.31 -6.46
C ASP A 50 9.21 -9.35 -5.02
N HIS A 51 9.80 -8.26 -4.53
CA HIS A 51 10.21 -8.09 -3.13
C HIS A 51 9.26 -7.16 -2.37
N VAL A 52 8.32 -6.53 -3.06
CA VAL A 52 7.41 -5.53 -2.50
C VAL A 52 6.07 -6.17 -2.17
N GLU A 53 5.73 -6.21 -0.89
CA GLU A 53 4.42 -6.62 -0.40
C GLU A 53 3.59 -5.38 -0.04
N ILE A 54 2.45 -5.19 -0.70
CA ILE A 54 1.49 -4.15 -0.28
C ILE A 54 0.48 -4.77 0.68
N ILE A 55 0.44 -4.23 1.90
CA ILE A 55 -0.49 -4.63 2.95
C ILE A 55 -1.84 -3.96 2.74
N TYR A 56 -1.86 -2.65 2.49
CA TYR A 56 -3.08 -1.92 2.13
C TYR A 56 -2.78 -0.62 1.40
N ILE A 57 -3.79 -0.13 0.68
CA ILE A 57 -3.84 1.19 0.05
C ILE A 57 -5.15 1.83 0.52
N PHE A 58 -5.05 2.96 1.21
CA PHE A 58 -6.20 3.68 1.75
C PHE A 58 -6.24 5.10 1.20
N SER A 59 -7.26 5.43 0.40
CA SER A 59 -7.48 6.78 -0.10
C SER A 59 -7.91 7.73 1.01
N ILE A 60 -7.38 8.94 1.03
CA ILE A 60 -7.79 9.98 1.97
C ILE A 60 -8.96 10.75 1.37
N SER A 61 -10.14 10.68 1.98
CA SER A 61 -11.33 11.41 1.53
C SER A 61 -11.07 12.91 1.40
N GLY A 62 -11.49 13.50 0.28
CA GLY A 62 -11.30 14.93 0.00
C GLY A 62 -9.87 15.33 -0.37
N LYS A 63 -8.93 14.39 -0.50
CA LYS A 63 -7.57 14.64 -0.98
C LYS A 63 -7.22 13.68 -2.11
N ALA A 64 -6.48 14.15 -3.11
CA ALA A 64 -5.91 13.29 -4.14
C ALA A 64 -4.64 12.58 -3.62
N ALA A 65 -4.77 11.93 -2.46
CA ALA A 65 -3.67 11.23 -1.81
C ALA A 65 -4.13 9.91 -1.19
N SER A 66 -3.24 8.92 -1.16
CA SER A 66 -3.47 7.61 -0.57
C SER A 66 -2.35 7.22 0.40
N ARG A 67 -2.71 6.70 1.57
CA ARG A 67 -1.77 6.08 2.50
C ARG A 67 -1.52 4.65 2.08
N VAL A 68 -0.25 4.27 2.01
CA VAL A 68 0.17 2.92 1.63
C VAL A 68 1.06 2.37 2.72
N LYS A 69 0.73 1.16 3.18
CA LYS A 69 1.61 0.36 4.02
C LYS A 69 2.18 -0.76 3.17
N ALA A 70 3.50 -0.77 3.04
CA ALA A 70 4.22 -1.74 2.24
C ALA A 70 5.38 -2.33 3.04
N LYS A 71 5.85 -3.49 2.60
CA LYS A 71 7.04 -4.14 3.13
C LYS A 71 7.95 -4.49 1.97
N ILE A 72 9.24 -4.23 2.13
CA ILE A 72 10.26 -4.67 1.18
C ILE A 72 11.02 -5.82 1.83
N TRP A 73 10.89 -7.00 1.27
CA TRP A 73 11.55 -8.21 1.74
C TRP A 73 12.93 -8.36 1.08
N ASN A 74 13.90 -8.87 1.81
CA ASN A 74 15.20 -9.17 1.21
C ASN A 74 15.13 -10.39 0.27
N LYS A 75 14.17 -11.28 0.48
CA LYS A 75 13.87 -12.42 -0.41
C LYS A 75 12.62 -12.12 -1.26
N PRO A 76 12.54 -12.68 -2.48
CA PRO A 76 11.36 -12.53 -3.31
C PRO A 76 10.17 -13.21 -2.62
N ILE A 77 9.05 -12.51 -2.57
CA ILE A 77 7.79 -13.04 -2.08
C ILE A 77 7.06 -13.76 -3.22
N LYS A 78 6.55 -14.98 -2.92
CA LYS A 78 5.56 -15.60 -3.80
C LYS A 78 4.28 -14.81 -3.66
N LYS A 79 3.89 -14.08 -4.70
CA LYS A 79 2.59 -13.39 -4.75
C LYS A 79 1.51 -14.46 -4.88
N GLU A 80 1.00 -14.97 -3.77
CA GLU A 80 -0.31 -15.58 -3.79
C GLU A 80 -1.31 -14.48 -4.13
N GLU A 81 -2.03 -14.66 -5.24
CA GLU A 81 -3.16 -13.80 -5.60
C GLU A 81 -4.19 -13.90 -4.47
N VAL A 82 -4.10 -13.02 -3.49
CA VAL A 82 -5.16 -12.84 -2.51
C VAL A 82 -6.34 -12.27 -3.30
N LYS A 83 -7.25 -13.17 -3.69
CA LYS A 83 -8.64 -12.82 -3.99
C LYS A 83 -9.14 -12.11 -2.74
N ASN A 84 -9.21 -10.77 -2.78
CA ASN A 84 -9.74 -10.00 -1.68
C ASN A 84 -11.20 -10.40 -1.48
N GLU A 85 -11.42 -11.32 -0.54
CA GLU A 85 -12.68 -11.44 0.17
C GLU A 85 -12.94 -10.11 0.86
N THR A 86 -14.12 -9.59 0.55
CA THR A 86 -14.77 -8.41 1.06
C THR A 86 -14.52 -8.22 2.56
N GLN A 87 -13.83 -7.15 2.95
CA GLN A 87 -14.03 -6.58 4.28
C GLN A 87 -15.36 -5.83 4.27
N THR A 88 -16.44 -6.62 4.31
CA THR A 88 -17.76 -6.19 4.75
C THR A 88 -17.60 -5.79 6.21
N ASN A 89 -17.57 -4.50 6.49
CA ASN A 89 -17.93 -4.00 7.81
C ASN A 89 -19.44 -3.70 7.78
N LYS A 90 -20.24 -4.75 7.93
CA LYS A 90 -21.64 -4.71 8.41
C LYS A 90 -21.53 -5.14 9.89
N GLU A 91 -21.86 -4.29 10.85
CA GLU A 91 -23.17 -4.08 11.51
C GLU A 91 -22.88 -3.11 12.68
N MET A 92 -23.75 -2.31 13.31
CA MET A 92 -25.19 -2.07 13.37
C MET A 92 -25.33 -0.75 14.19
N GLY A 93 -26.41 0.03 14.13
CA GLY A 93 -27.70 -0.29 13.54
C GLY A 93 -28.69 0.87 13.51
N ASP A 94 -29.84 0.50 13.00
CA ASP A 94 -31.13 1.16 13.04
C ASP A 94 -31.51 1.67 14.44
N ASP A 95 -32.17 2.83 14.55
CA ASP A 95 -33.54 2.90 15.10
C ASP A 95 -34.22 4.25 14.79
N LYS A 96 -35.24 4.15 13.94
CA LYS A 96 -36.59 4.76 13.96
C LYS A 96 -36.82 6.22 14.39
N GLY A 97 -37.70 6.86 13.60
CA GLY A 97 -38.54 7.98 14.04
C GLY A 97 -39.08 8.79 12.88
#